data_AF-A0A3N5NP91-F1
#
_entry.id   AF-A0A3N5NP91-F1
#
_cell.length_a   1.000
_cell.length_b   1.000
_cell.length_c   1.000
_cell.angle_alpha   90.00
_cell.angle_beta   90.00
_cell.angle_gamma   90.00
#
_symmetry.space_group_name_H-M   'P 1'
#
loop_
_entity.id
_entity.type
_entity.pdbx_description
1 polymer ?
#
loop_
_entity_poly.entity_id
_entity_poly.type
_entity_poly.pdbx_seq_one_letter_code
_entity_poly.pdbx_strand_id
1 'polypeptide(L)'
;MISILGKICPHCKERVKKHALICRYCGKELNPNNEREHNLYYPNWIFAGFTGLAAGAALALVFGFWKERRRWQEDITDYSV
;
A
#
# COMPACT_ATOMS: atom_id res chain seq x y z
N MET A 1 -14.03 14.36 23.57
CA MET A 1 -15.46 14.05 23.30
C MET A 1 -15.56 13.42 21.93
N ILE A 2 -15.65 12.09 21.85
CA ILE A 2 -15.81 11.38 20.57
C ILE A 2 -17.29 11.12 20.41
N SER A 3 -17.90 11.83 19.47
CA SER A 3 -19.30 11.64 19.08
C SER A 3 -19.46 10.26 18.47
N ILE A 4 -19.96 9.32 19.27
CA ILE A 4 -20.39 8.00 18.81
C ILE A 4 -21.63 8.23 17.95
N LEU A 5 -21.46 8.42 16.64
CA LEU A 5 -22.55 8.39 15.68
C LEU A 5 -23.14 6.97 15.71
N GLY A 6 -24.20 6.78 16.49
CA GLY A 6 -25.04 5.60 16.42
C GLY A 6 -25.68 5.49 15.03
N LYS A 7 -25.81 4.27 14.53
CA LYS A 7 -26.56 4.01 13.29
C LYS A 7 -28.06 3.93 13.61
N ILE A 8 -28.88 4.47 12.73
CA ILE A 8 -30.34 4.35 12.86
C ILE A 8 -30.75 2.98 12.33
N CYS A 9 -31.54 2.25 13.09
CA CYS A 9 -32.05 0.96 12.62
C CYS A 9 -33.02 1.17 11.45
N PRO A 10 -32.83 0.49 10.30
CA PRO A 10 -33.73 0.63 9.15
C PRO A 10 -35.14 0.11 9.42
N HIS A 11 -35.32 -0.71 10.46
CA HIS A 11 -36.61 -1.33 10.77
C HIS A 11 -37.45 -0.54 11.78
N CYS A 12 -36.85 -0.10 12.88
CA CYS A 12 -37.58 0.61 13.95
C CYS A 12 -37.22 2.09 14.05
N LYS A 13 -36.31 2.59 13.21
CA LYS A 13 -35.82 3.98 13.20
C LYS A 13 -35.21 4.47 14.52
N GLU A 14 -34.95 3.55 15.43
CA GLU A 14 -34.35 3.86 16.72
C GLU A 14 -32.82 3.96 16.60
N ARG A 15 -32.20 4.75 17.48
CA ARG A 15 -30.74 4.91 17.50
C ARG A 15 -30.08 3.69 18.14
N VAL A 16 -29.18 3.05 17.39
CA VAL A 16 -28.46 1.85 17.83
C VAL A 16 -26.95 2.11 17.82
N LYS A 17 -26.20 1.45 18.71
CA LYS A 17 -24.73 1.54 18.73
C LYS A 17 -24.15 1.19 17.35
N LYS A 18 -23.11 1.94 16.94
CA LYS A 18 -22.45 1.80 15.64
C LYS A 18 -22.07 0.34 15.31
N HIS A 19 -21.54 -0.37 16.29
CA HIS A 19 -21.11 -1.77 16.18
C HIS A 19 -22.16 -2.80 16.63
N ALA A 20 -23.42 -2.41 16.85
CA ALA A 20 -24.44 -3.38 17.19
C ALA A 20 -24.77 -4.28 16.00
N LEU A 21 -24.71 -5.59 16.23
CA LEU A 21 -25.14 -6.63 15.29
C LEU A 21 -26.64 -6.86 15.33
N ILE A 22 -27.29 -6.48 16.42
CA ILE A 22 -28.71 -6.72 16.67
C ILE A 22 -29.31 -5.44 17.28
N CYS A 23 -30.48 -5.03 16.80
CA CYS A 23 -31.20 -3.92 17.41
C CYS A 23 -31.84 -4.37 18.73
N ARG A 24 -31.59 -3.61 19.81
CA ARG A 24 -32.18 -3.87 21.13
C ARG A 24 -33.70 -3.69 21.17
N TYR A 25 -34.26 -2.94 20.22
CA TYR A 25 -35.67 -2.58 20.21
C TYR A 25 -36.51 -3.50 19.33
N CYS A 26 -36.02 -3.83 18.13
CA CYS A 26 -36.76 -4.70 17.19
C CYS A 26 -36.22 -6.13 17.11
N GLY A 27 -35.08 -6.43 17.74
CA GLY A 27 -34.46 -7.75 17.73
C GLY A 27 -33.91 -8.19 16.36
N LYS A 28 -34.03 -7.37 15.32
CA LYS A 28 -33.54 -7.70 13.98
C LYS A 28 -32.03 -7.55 13.90
N GLU A 29 -31.41 -8.38 13.08
CA GLU A 29 -29.98 -8.36 12.80
C GLU A 29 -29.64 -7.14 11.91
N LEU A 30 -28.63 -6.38 12.31
CA LEU A 30 -28.05 -5.26 11.56
C LEU A 30 -26.65 -5.68 11.12
N ASN A 31 -26.51 -5.96 9.83
CA ASN A 31 -25.24 -6.35 9.25
C ASN A 31 -24.18 -5.22 9.46
N PRO A 32 -23.05 -5.49 10.13
CA PRO A 32 -21.97 -4.51 10.40
C PRO A 32 -20.94 -4.41 9.26
N ASN A 33 -21.09 -5.17 8.17
CA ASN A 33 -19.99 -5.44 7.23
C ASN A 33 -19.62 -4.27 6.30
N ASN A 34 -20.20 -3.09 6.49
CA ASN A 34 -19.94 -1.91 5.66
C ASN A 34 -18.91 -0.94 6.27
N GLU A 35 -18.10 -1.35 7.25
CA GLU A 35 -17.05 -0.50 7.84
C GLU A 35 -15.62 -1.05 7.76
N ARG A 36 -15.31 -1.95 6.80
CA ARG A 36 -13.93 -2.42 6.59
C ARG A 36 -13.51 -2.59 5.13
N GLU A 37 -13.86 -1.65 4.27
CA GLU A 37 -13.13 -1.46 3.00
C GLU A 37 -12.44 -0.10 2.96
N HIS A 38 -11.48 0.07 3.87
CA HIS A 38 -10.41 1.05 3.72
C HIS A 38 -9.07 0.30 3.57
N ASN A 39 -9.02 -0.63 2.60
CA ASN A 39 -7.80 -1.30 2.15
C ASN A 39 -7.66 -1.26 0.61
N LEU A 40 -8.07 -0.15 0.00
CA LEU A 40 -7.82 0.14 -1.41
C LEU A 40 -7.21 1.53 -1.65
N TYR A 41 -6.48 2.06 -0.66
CA TYR A 41 -5.68 3.27 -0.83
C TYR A 41 -4.32 3.10 -0.15
N TYR A 42 -3.43 2.40 -0.84
CA TYR A 42 -2.00 2.42 -0.56
C TYR A 42 -1.53 3.88 -0.73
N PRO A 43 -0.95 4.54 0.30
CA PRO A 43 -0.50 5.92 0.21
C PRO A 43 0.79 5.94 -0.64
N ASN A 44 0.60 5.91 -1.96
CA ASN A 44 1.58 5.62 -3.01
C ASN A 44 2.73 6.62 -3.16
N TRP A 45 2.84 7.67 -2.35
CA TRP A 45 3.88 8.68 -2.55
C TRP A 45 5.20 8.36 -1.86
N ILE A 46 5.16 7.65 -0.72
CA ILE A 46 6.39 7.30 0.03
C ILE A 46 7.18 6.21 -0.72
N PHE A 47 6.48 5.29 -1.40
CA PHE A 47 7.11 4.21 -2.15
C PHE A 47 7.72 4.66 -3.49
N ALA A 48 7.30 5.81 -4.05
CA ALA A 48 7.90 6.36 -5.26
C ALA A 48 9.39 6.72 -5.05
N GLY A 49 9.72 7.28 -3.89
CA GLY A 49 11.11 7.60 -3.54
C GLY A 49 11.99 6.35 -3.42
N PHE A 50 11.51 5.33 -2.70
CA PHE A 50 12.25 4.09 -2.51
C PHE A 50 12.44 3.31 -3.81
N THR A 51 11.41 3.25 -4.66
CA THR A 51 11.48 2.55 -5.95
C THR A 51 12.47 3.24 -6.88
N GLY A 52 12.46 4.57 -6.92
CA GLY A 52 13.43 5.36 -7.70
C GLY A 52 14.88 5.18 -7.20
N LEU A 53 15.10 5.22 -5.89
CA LEU A 53 16.43 5.05 -5.30
C LEU A 53 16.98 3.64 -5.55
N ALA A 54 16.15 2.60 -5.36
CA ALA A 54 16.54 1.23 -5.63
C ALA A 54 16.87 1.01 -7.12
N ALA A 55 16.03 1.51 -8.03
CA ALA A 55 16.28 1.42 -9.47
C ALA A 55 17.55 2.17 -9.91
N GLY A 56 17.77 3.37 -9.35
CA GLY A 56 18.97 4.17 -9.62
C GLY A 56 20.25 3.48 -9.14
N ALA A 57 20.24 2.91 -7.93
CA ALA A 57 21.38 2.15 -7.40
C ALA A 57 21.68 0.91 -8.25
N ALA A 58 20.65 0.17 -8.66
CA ALA A 58 20.82 -0.99 -9.53
C ALA A 58 21.44 -0.62 -10.88
N LEU A 59 20.95 0.45 -11.53
CA LEU A 59 21.52 0.94 -12.79
C LEU A 59 22.98 1.40 -12.64
N ALA A 60 23.32 2.07 -11.53
CA ALA A 60 24.70 2.52 -11.27
C ALA A 60 25.66 1.32 -11.09
N LEU A 61 25.23 0.29 -10.35
CA LEU A 61 26.02 -0.94 -10.18
C LEU A 61 26.21 -1.66 -11.52
N VAL A 62 25.14 -1.83 -12.30
CA VAL A 62 25.21 -2.46 -13.63
C VAL A 62 26.12 -1.67 -14.57
N PHE A 63 26.00 -0.34 -14.60
CA PHE A 63 26.86 0.51 -15.42
C PHE A 63 28.33 0.44 -15.01
N GLY A 64 28.62 0.44 -13.70
CA GLY A 64 29.97 0.25 -13.17
C GLY A 64 30.57 -1.11 -13.58
N PHE A 65 29.79 -2.18 -13.43
CA PHE A 65 30.20 -3.53 -13.84
C PHE A 65 30.45 -3.63 -15.34
N TRP A 66 29.62 -2.97 -16.15
CA TRP A 66 29.77 -2.94 -17.60
C TRP A 66 30.98 -2.13 -18.05
N LYS A 67 31.28 -1.01 -17.38
CA LYS A 67 32.47 -0.20 -17.63
C LYS A 67 33.74 -0.96 -17.28
N GLU A 68 33.76 -1.62 -16.14
CA GLU A 68 34.88 -2.47 -15.74
C GLU A 68 35.12 -3.54 -16.80
N ARG A 69 34.07 -4.25 -17.23
CA ARG A 69 34.15 -5.26 -18.30
C ARG A 69 34.73 -4.72 -19.62
N ARG A 70 34.49 -3.45 -19.98
CA ARG A 70 35.10 -2.85 -21.18
C ARG A 70 36.61 -2.62 -21.04
N ARG A 71 37.09 -2.31 -19.83
CA ARG A 71 38.52 -2.09 -19.57
C ARG A 71 39.35 -3.33 -19.88
N TRP A 72 38.84 -4.50 -19.52
CA TRP A 72 39.49 -5.78 -19.85
C TRP A 72 39.58 -6.04 -21.35
N GLN A 73 38.68 -5.51 -22.18
CA GLN A 73 38.75 -5.70 -23.63
C GLN A 73 39.85 -4.86 -24.29
N GLU A 74 40.12 -3.66 -23.77
CA GLU A 74 41.16 -2.77 -24.32
C GLU A 74 42.56 -3.33 -24.04
N ASP A 75 42.78 -3.83 -22.81
CA ASP A 75 44.00 -4.57 -22.45
C ASP A 75 44.20 -5.80 -23.35
N ILE A 76 43.09 -6.42 -23.80
CA ILE A 76 43.13 -7.58 -24.70
C ILE A 76 43.64 -7.24 -26.09
N THR A 77 43.21 -6.11 -26.64
CA THR A 77 43.68 -5.65 -27.94
C THR A 77 45.14 -5.20 -27.92
N ASP A 78 45.61 -4.56 -26.85
CA ASP A 78 46.98 -4.01 -26.78
C ASP A 78 48.08 -5.08 -26.69
N TYR A 79 47.82 -6.25 -26.08
CA TYR A 79 48.79 -7.35 -26.05
C TYR A 79 48.84 -8.18 -27.35
N SER A 80 47.89 -7.97 -28.26
CA SER A 80 47.70 -8.78 -29.47
C SER A 80 48.39 -8.23 -30.72
N VAL A 81 49.25 -7.22 -30.54
CA VAL A 81 50.08 -6.60 -31.58
C VAL A 81 51.55 -7.02 -31.44
#